data_AF-A0A1B8YFD8-F1
#
_entry.id   AF-A0A1B8YFD8-F1
#
_cell.length_a   1.000
_cell.length_b   1.000
_cell.length_c   1.000
_cell.angle_alpha   90.00
_cell.angle_beta   90.00
_cell.angle_gamma   90.00
#
_symmetry.space_group_name_H-M   'P 1'
#
loop_
_entity.id
_entity.type
_entity.pdbx_description
1 polymer ?
#
loop_
_entity_poly.entity_id
_entity_poly.type
_entity_poly.pdbx_seq_one_letter_code
_entity_poly.pdbx_strand_id
1 'polypeptide(L)'
;MGSRWFIGRASCPYRPFHDRIELPVRRDYVDDSQYWHDLLHQLVYATGHPSRLNRFGLTTQSELDEAREQGVTALGAAFVAALTGVRGNPVYPDNTVHWEHALGSDPWWLFQVANDARRAVDYLQDRRQQLPTQVELWQQMAAVLLSEHYGLPLNDTMLEYEEVVQRHID
;
A
#
# COMPACT_ATOMS: atom_id res chain seq x y z
N MET A 1 -22.88 -17.99 16.46
CA MET A 1 -21.76 -17.67 17.39
C MET A 1 -21.13 -16.40 16.87
N GLY A 2 -21.38 -15.28 17.54
CA GLY A 2 -21.04 -13.94 17.07
C GLY A 2 -19.64 -13.53 17.48
N SER A 3 -18.82 -13.17 16.49
CA SER A 3 -17.50 -12.55 16.70
C SER A 3 -17.73 -11.10 17.15
N ARG A 4 -17.67 -10.86 18.46
CA ARG A 4 -17.55 -9.53 19.03
C ARG A 4 -16.15 -9.01 18.72
N TRP A 5 -16.01 -8.21 17.67
CA TRP A 5 -14.81 -7.40 17.46
C TRP A 5 -14.89 -6.21 18.42
N PHE A 6 -14.02 -6.22 19.42
CA PHE A 6 -13.85 -5.11 20.34
C PHE A 6 -13.33 -3.90 19.56
N ILE A 7 -14.11 -2.82 19.53
CA ILE A 7 -13.65 -1.49 19.15
C ILE A 7 -12.70 -1.05 20.26
N GLY A 8 -11.40 -1.26 20.06
CA GLY A 8 -10.39 -0.91 21.05
C GLY A 8 -9.14 -1.77 20.89
N ARG A 9 -8.08 -1.14 20.41
CA ARG A 9 -6.75 -1.68 20.08
C ARG A 9 -6.69 -2.34 18.69
N ALA A 10 -6.12 -1.60 17.75
CA ALA A 10 -5.78 -2.04 16.41
C ALA A 10 -5.18 -3.45 16.45
N SER A 11 -5.92 -4.43 15.94
CA SER A 11 -5.38 -5.73 15.59
C SER A 11 -4.43 -5.50 14.42
N CYS A 12 -3.16 -5.20 14.72
CA CYS A 12 -2.13 -4.84 13.75
C CYS A 12 -2.07 -5.90 12.62
N PRO A 13 -2.67 -5.61 11.45
CA PRO A 13 -2.77 -6.56 10.35
C PRO A 13 -1.43 -6.74 9.63
N TYR A 14 -0.52 -5.78 9.71
CA TYR A 14 0.83 -5.93 9.17
C TYR A 14 1.73 -6.72 10.13
N ARG A 15 2.46 -7.70 9.59
CA ARG A 15 3.44 -8.53 10.31
C ARG A 15 4.85 -8.14 9.86
N PRO A 16 5.57 -7.25 10.58
CA PRO A 16 6.87 -6.77 10.15
C PRO A 16 7.89 -7.88 9.86
N PHE A 17 7.98 -8.90 10.73
CA PHE A 17 8.91 -10.02 10.54
C PHE A 17 8.63 -10.87 9.29
N HIS A 18 7.39 -10.89 8.81
CA HIS A 18 6.98 -11.66 7.64
C HIS A 18 6.73 -10.79 6.41
N ASP A 19 6.88 -9.46 6.55
CA ASP A 19 6.60 -8.47 5.53
C ASP A 19 5.26 -8.71 4.79
N ARG A 20 4.17 -8.92 5.56
CA ARG A 20 2.85 -9.25 5.00
C ARG A 20 1.71 -8.55 5.72
N ILE A 21 0.66 -8.25 4.96
CA ILE A 21 -0.60 -7.69 5.46
C ILE A 21 -1.62 -8.83 5.59
N GLU A 22 -2.23 -8.96 6.76
CA GLU A 22 -3.22 -9.97 7.13
C GLU A 22 -4.53 -9.30 7.54
N LEU A 23 -5.39 -8.99 6.57
CA LEU A 23 -6.73 -8.46 6.86
C LEU A 23 -7.77 -9.59 6.92
N PRO A 24 -8.84 -9.43 7.73
CA PRO A 24 -10.03 -10.24 7.58
C PRO A 24 -10.57 -10.20 6.15
N VAL A 25 -11.35 -11.23 5.78
CA VAL A 25 -11.99 -11.23 4.46
C VAL A 25 -12.96 -10.05 4.41
N ARG A 26 -12.98 -9.32 3.29
CA ARG A 26 -13.81 -8.10 3.11
C ARG A 26 -15.27 -8.25 3.53
N ARG A 27 -15.88 -9.42 3.31
CA ARG A 27 -17.28 -9.72 3.69
C ARG A 27 -17.52 -9.78 5.20
N ASP A 28 -16.47 -9.94 6.00
CA ASP A 28 -16.54 -10.04 7.46
C ASP A 28 -16.47 -8.64 8.11
N TYR A 29 -16.17 -7.60 7.32
CA TYR A 29 -16.25 -6.21 7.76
C TYR A 29 -17.72 -5.76 7.86
N VAL A 30 -18.01 -4.97 8.90
CA VAL A 30 -19.35 -4.38 9.11
C VAL A 30 -19.69 -3.37 8.02
N ASP A 31 -18.67 -2.64 7.54
CA ASP A 31 -18.81 -1.63 6.50
C ASP A 31 -17.64 -1.70 5.52
N ASP A 32 -17.96 -1.50 4.23
CA ASP A 32 -17.00 -1.60 3.14
C ASP A 32 -15.91 -0.54 3.25
N SER A 33 -16.29 0.66 3.72
CA SER A 33 -15.35 1.76 3.86
C SER A 33 -14.36 1.56 5.01
N GLN A 34 -14.67 0.71 5.99
CA GLN A 34 -13.72 0.28 7.02
C GLN A 34 -12.65 -0.66 6.46
N TYR A 35 -13.03 -1.58 5.57
CA TYR A 35 -12.06 -2.46 4.90
C TYR A 35 -11.04 -1.64 4.11
N TRP A 36 -11.52 -0.67 3.32
CA TRP A 36 -10.64 0.19 2.55
C TRP A 36 -9.78 1.09 3.42
N HIS A 37 -10.33 1.62 4.52
CA HIS A 37 -9.54 2.36 5.49
C HIS A 37 -8.37 1.52 6.01
N ASP A 38 -8.64 0.32 6.53
CA ASP A 38 -7.63 -0.57 7.09
C ASP A 38 -6.58 -0.94 6.04
N LEU A 39 -7.01 -1.32 4.83
CA LEU A 39 -6.10 -1.69 3.75
C LEU A 39 -5.16 -0.54 3.38
N LEU A 40 -5.69 0.66 3.17
CA LEU A 40 -4.88 1.82 2.83
C LEU A 40 -3.91 2.18 3.95
N HIS A 41 -4.37 2.11 5.20
CA HIS A 41 -3.52 2.30 6.39
C HIS A 41 -2.37 1.28 6.41
N GLN A 42 -2.66 -0.01 6.21
CA GLN A 42 -1.63 -1.05 6.22
C GLN A 42 -0.66 -0.97 5.05
N LEU A 43 -1.12 -0.58 3.86
CA LEU A 43 -0.25 -0.37 2.70
C LEU A 43 0.79 0.71 2.98
N VAL A 44 0.37 1.82 3.57
CA VAL A 44 1.27 2.93 3.92
C VAL A 44 2.21 2.54 5.06
N TYR A 45 1.69 1.90 6.12
CA TYR A 45 2.51 1.41 7.23
C TYR A 45 3.58 0.43 6.75
N ALA A 46 3.21 -0.50 5.87
CA ALA A 46 4.14 -1.47 5.29
C ALA A 46 5.33 -0.76 4.65
N THR A 47 5.17 0.36 3.92
CA THR A 47 6.30 1.08 3.32
C THR A 47 7.42 1.46 4.30
N GLY A 48 7.13 1.58 5.59
CA GLY A 48 8.11 1.89 6.64
C GLY A 48 9.07 0.76 6.99
N HIS A 49 8.83 -0.46 6.52
CA HIS A 49 9.68 -1.63 6.76
C HIS A 49 11.16 -1.40 6.39
N PRO A 50 12.13 -2.03 7.09
CA PRO A 50 13.56 -1.83 6.83
C PRO A 50 14.04 -2.12 5.40
N SER A 51 13.39 -3.02 4.67
CA SER A 51 13.71 -3.30 3.25
C SER A 51 13.17 -2.25 2.27
N ARG A 52 12.46 -1.23 2.76
CA ARG A 52 11.79 -0.19 1.98
C ARG A 52 12.26 1.20 2.39
N LEU A 53 11.42 1.97 3.10
CA LEU A 53 11.75 3.32 3.53
C LEU A 53 12.44 3.36 4.90
N ASN A 54 12.54 2.21 5.59
CA ASN A 54 13.28 2.05 6.84
C ASN A 54 12.92 3.12 7.89
N ARG A 55 11.62 3.39 8.06
CA ARG A 55 11.11 4.35 9.06
C ARG A 55 11.06 3.74 10.45
N PHE A 56 10.94 2.41 10.54
CA PHE A 56 10.86 1.72 11.81
C PHE A 56 11.56 0.36 11.81
N GLY A 57 12.05 -0.04 12.98
CA GLY A 57 12.70 -1.33 13.23
C GLY A 57 11.71 -2.47 13.54
N LEU A 58 12.20 -3.71 13.52
CA LEU A 58 11.40 -4.92 13.75
C LEU A 58 11.16 -5.26 15.24
N THR A 59 11.87 -4.62 16.17
CA THR A 59 11.89 -5.00 17.58
C THR A 59 11.15 -4.03 18.49
N THR A 60 11.78 -2.92 18.84
CA THR A 60 11.26 -1.93 19.80
C THR A 60 11.35 -0.55 19.19
N GLN A 61 10.25 0.20 19.30
CA GLN A 61 10.14 1.59 18.89
C GLN A 61 9.91 2.43 20.14
N SER A 62 10.39 3.68 20.14
CA SER A 62 9.99 4.61 21.20
C SER A 62 8.54 5.05 20.99
N GLU A 63 7.87 5.51 22.05
CA GLU A 63 6.51 6.07 21.93
C GLU A 63 6.44 7.23 20.94
N LEU A 64 7.53 8.00 20.83
CA LEU A 64 7.65 9.09 19.87
C LEU A 64 7.75 8.59 18.41
N ASP A 65 8.50 7.51 18.19
CA ASP A 65 8.60 6.88 16.86
C ASP A 65 7.25 6.27 16.45
N GLU A 66 6.56 5.62 17.39
CA GLU A 66 5.22 5.09 17.17
C GLU A 66 4.21 6.20 16.84
N ALA A 67 4.23 7.31 17.58
CA ALA A 67 3.37 8.47 17.29
C ALA A 67 3.66 9.09 15.92
N ARG A 68 4.95 9.20 15.55
CA ARG A 68 5.36 9.67 14.21
C ARG A 68 4.84 8.74 13.12
N GLU A 69 5.02 7.44 13.28
CA GLU A 69 4.62 6.46 12.27
C GLU A 69 3.10 6.36 12.11
N GLN A 70 2.33 6.49 13.20
CA GLN A 70 0.88 6.59 13.12
C GLN A 70 0.45 7.85 12.36
N GLY A 71 1.13 8.97 12.58
CA GLY A 71 0.90 10.22 11.83
C GLY A 71 1.21 10.07 10.34
N VAL A 72 2.36 9.46 10.00
CA VAL A 72 2.76 9.16 8.61
C VAL A 72 1.73 8.27 7.94
N THR A 73 1.28 7.24 8.65
CA THR A 73 0.34 6.26 8.12
C THR A 73 -1.04 6.88 7.89
N ALA A 74 -1.55 7.66 8.84
CA ALA A 74 -2.84 8.32 8.70
C ALA A 74 -2.85 9.33 7.54
N LEU A 75 -1.83 10.19 7.46
CA LEU A 75 -1.73 11.19 6.40
C LEU A 75 -1.47 10.55 5.03
N GLY A 76 -0.60 9.54 4.96
CA GLY A 76 -0.34 8.80 3.73
C GLY A 76 -1.58 8.05 3.24
N ALA A 77 -2.34 7.41 4.14
CA ALA A 77 -3.58 6.72 3.76
C ALA A 77 -4.61 7.68 3.17
N ALA A 78 -4.73 8.88 3.74
CA ALA A 78 -5.57 9.94 3.19
C ALA A 78 -5.11 10.38 1.78
N PHE A 79 -3.80 10.51 1.55
CA PHE A 79 -3.26 10.82 0.23
C PHE A 79 -3.54 9.71 -0.79
N VAL A 80 -3.33 8.42 -0.44
CA VAL A 80 -3.64 7.30 -1.34
C VAL A 80 -5.15 7.24 -1.64
N ALA A 81 -6.00 7.46 -0.65
CA ALA A 81 -7.46 7.52 -0.84
C ALA A 81 -7.84 8.62 -1.85
N ALA A 82 -7.26 9.82 -1.69
CA ALA A 82 -7.50 10.93 -2.61
C ALA A 82 -7.02 10.64 -4.05
N LEU A 83 -5.86 9.99 -4.20
CA LEU A 83 -5.29 9.63 -5.51
C LEU A 83 -6.06 8.52 -6.23
N THR A 84 -6.65 7.59 -5.48
CA THR A 84 -7.33 6.40 -6.03
C THR A 84 -8.84 6.59 -6.15
N GLY A 85 -9.41 7.60 -5.50
CA GLY A 85 -10.86 7.80 -5.40
C GLY A 85 -11.56 6.82 -4.45
N VAL A 86 -10.79 5.95 -3.76
CA VAL A 86 -11.33 5.00 -2.79
C VAL A 86 -11.78 5.75 -1.54
N ARG A 87 -13.07 5.65 -1.22
CA ARG A 87 -13.62 6.23 0.02
C ARG A 87 -13.43 5.24 1.17
N GLY A 88 -12.42 5.46 1.99
CA GLY A 88 -12.37 4.89 3.34
C GLY A 88 -13.20 5.75 4.30
N ASN A 89 -13.79 5.15 5.33
CA ASN A 89 -14.35 5.96 6.42
C ASN A 89 -13.18 6.72 7.05
N PRO A 90 -13.22 8.05 7.21
CA PRO A 90 -12.28 8.74 8.09
C PRO A 90 -12.69 8.48 9.54
N VAL A 91 -12.74 7.22 9.97
CA VAL A 91 -12.68 6.92 11.40
C VAL A 91 -11.23 7.18 11.77
N TYR A 92 -10.92 8.43 12.11
CA TYR A 92 -9.93 8.66 13.14
C TYR A 92 -10.68 8.28 14.42
N PRO A 93 -10.42 7.12 15.05
CA PRO A 93 -10.82 7.02 16.44
C PRO A 93 -10.10 8.17 17.13
N ASP A 94 -10.86 9.02 17.82
CA ASP A 94 -10.46 10.26 18.52
C ASP A 94 -9.16 10.20 19.36
N ASN A 95 -8.52 9.03 19.45
CA ASN A 95 -7.59 8.68 20.51
C ASN A 95 -6.27 8.09 20.01
N THR A 96 -5.98 8.05 18.70
CA THR A 96 -4.85 7.23 18.23
C THR A 96 -3.53 7.99 18.20
N VAL A 97 -3.52 9.25 17.75
CA VAL A 97 -2.26 10.01 17.66
C VAL A 97 -2.28 11.12 18.70
N HIS A 98 -1.40 11.02 19.69
CA HIS A 98 -1.18 12.08 20.68
C HIS A 98 -0.37 13.24 20.07
N TRP A 99 -0.95 13.93 19.08
CA TRP A 99 -0.31 15.05 18.37
C TRP A 99 0.12 16.17 19.33
N GLU A 100 -0.61 16.34 20.44
CA GLU A 100 -0.39 17.42 21.40
C GLU A 100 1.00 17.42 22.03
N HIS A 101 1.51 16.23 22.41
CA HIS A 101 2.86 16.09 22.97
C HIS A 101 3.94 16.29 21.90
N ALA A 102 3.72 15.75 20.70
CA ALA A 102 4.69 15.85 19.60
C ALA A 102 4.83 17.29 19.07
N LEU A 103 3.70 17.99 18.87
CA LEU A 103 3.67 19.38 18.40
C LEU A 103 4.23 20.37 19.43
N GLY A 104 4.08 20.07 20.72
CA GLY A 104 4.68 20.89 21.78
C GLY A 104 6.21 20.81 21.81
N SER A 105 6.79 19.69 21.36
CA SER A 105 8.23 19.42 21.42
C SER A 105 9.01 19.83 20.16
N ASP A 106 8.40 19.79 18.97
CA ASP A 106 9.04 20.18 17.72
C ASP A 106 8.01 20.82 16.76
N PRO A 107 8.10 22.12 16.46
CA PRO A 107 7.17 22.80 15.56
C PRO A 107 7.24 22.30 14.11
N TRP A 108 8.32 21.63 13.72
CA TRP A 108 8.51 21.06 12.39
C TRP A 108 8.01 19.63 12.25
N TRP A 109 7.58 19.02 13.36
CA TRP A 109 7.21 17.61 13.40
C TRP A 109 6.13 17.25 12.37
N LEU A 110 5.11 18.13 12.21
CA LEU A 110 4.05 17.92 11.23
C LEU A 110 4.57 17.91 9.78
N PHE A 111 5.51 18.81 9.45
CA PHE A 111 6.11 18.87 8.12
C PHE A 111 6.97 17.64 7.83
N GLN A 112 7.68 17.14 8.84
CA GLN A 112 8.46 15.90 8.73
C GLN A 112 7.54 14.69 8.48
N VAL A 113 6.47 14.56 9.26
CA VAL A 113 5.43 13.53 9.07
C VAL A 113 4.81 13.61 7.67
N ALA A 114 4.48 14.82 7.21
CA ALA A 114 3.94 15.03 5.87
C ALA A 114 4.90 14.64 4.76
N ASN A 115 6.19 14.95 4.91
CA ASN A 115 7.20 14.54 3.93
C ASN A 115 7.38 13.03 3.90
N ASP A 116 7.39 12.36 5.06
CA ASP A 116 7.49 10.90 5.11
C ASP A 116 6.23 10.20 4.58
N ALA A 117 5.05 10.77 4.81
CA ALA A 117 3.79 10.32 4.21
C ALA A 117 3.83 10.44 2.69
N ARG A 118 4.32 11.57 2.16
CA ARG A 118 4.52 11.76 0.72
C ARG A 118 5.46 10.71 0.14
N ARG A 119 6.62 10.46 0.78
CA ARG A 119 7.57 9.43 0.35
C ARG A 119 6.96 8.02 0.36
N ALA A 120 6.11 7.71 1.34
CA ALA A 120 5.37 6.45 1.39
C ALA A 120 4.42 6.29 0.20
N VAL A 121 3.70 7.36 -0.15
CA VAL A 121 2.79 7.39 -1.31
C VAL A 121 3.57 7.24 -2.61
N ASP A 122 4.65 8.00 -2.79
CA ASP A 122 5.52 7.91 -3.97
C ASP A 122 6.03 6.46 -4.16
N TYR A 123 6.50 5.83 -3.07
CA TYR A 123 6.95 4.44 -3.09
C TYR A 123 5.86 3.49 -3.61
N LEU A 124 4.61 3.65 -3.14
CA LEU A 124 3.50 2.82 -3.60
C LEU A 124 3.17 3.07 -5.08
N GLN A 125 3.26 4.32 -5.55
CA GLN A 125 3.03 4.67 -6.94
C GLN A 125 4.11 4.10 -7.86
N ASP A 126 5.38 4.19 -7.47
CA ASP A 126 6.51 3.62 -8.22
C ASP A 126 6.37 2.10 -8.35
N ARG A 127 5.98 1.42 -7.25
CA ARG A 127 5.72 -0.02 -7.28
C ARG A 127 4.55 -0.39 -8.19
N ARG A 128 3.53 0.45 -8.30
CA ARG A 128 2.42 0.26 -9.25
C ARG A 128 2.90 0.41 -10.70
N GLN A 129 3.79 1.36 -10.98
CA GLN A 129 4.32 1.59 -12.33
C GLN A 129 5.29 0.48 -12.79
N GLN A 130 5.87 -0.26 -11.85
CA GLN A 130 6.69 -1.44 -12.14
C GLN A 130 5.87 -2.70 -12.50
N LEU A 131 4.54 -2.65 -12.42
CA LEU A 131 3.71 -3.73 -12.94
C LEU A 131 3.76 -3.73 -14.47
N PRO A 132 3.91 -4.89 -15.12
CA PRO A 132 3.95 -4.92 -16.56
C PRO A 132 2.66 -4.35 -17.14
N THR A 133 2.76 -3.56 -18.21
CA THR A 133 1.61 -3.03 -18.92
C THR A 133 0.75 -4.17 -19.48
N GLN A 134 -0.49 -3.89 -19.87
CA GLN A 134 -1.34 -4.90 -20.50
C GLN A 134 -0.69 -5.48 -21.77
N VAL A 135 0.03 -4.64 -22.52
CA VAL A 135 0.81 -5.07 -23.68
C VAL A 135 1.97 -5.95 -23.27
N GLU A 136 2.76 -5.57 -22.27
CA GLU A 136 3.89 -6.38 -21.79
C GLU A 136 3.43 -7.74 -21.26
N LEU A 137 2.32 -7.79 -20.50
CA LEU A 137 1.72 -9.04 -20.06
C LEU A 137 1.32 -9.92 -21.24
N TRP A 138 0.67 -9.33 -22.24
CA TRP A 138 0.25 -10.05 -23.43
C TRP A 138 1.45 -10.58 -24.23
N GLN A 139 2.49 -9.78 -24.39
CA GLN A 139 3.74 -10.17 -25.04
C GLN A 139 4.47 -11.28 -24.28
N GLN A 140 4.49 -11.23 -22.95
CA GLN A 140 5.04 -12.32 -22.13
C GLN A 140 4.25 -13.62 -22.33
N MET A 141 2.92 -13.56 -22.37
CA MET A 141 2.07 -14.72 -22.65
C MET A 141 2.29 -15.25 -24.07
N ALA A 142 2.34 -14.36 -25.07
CA ALA A 142 2.60 -14.73 -26.46
C ALA A 142 3.98 -15.36 -26.64
N ALA A 143 5.02 -14.82 -25.98
CA ALA A 143 6.36 -15.38 -26.01
C ALA A 143 6.38 -16.83 -25.50
N VAL A 144 5.67 -17.12 -24.40
CA VAL A 144 5.54 -18.49 -23.87
C VAL A 144 4.77 -19.39 -24.83
N LEU A 145 3.64 -18.94 -25.38
CA LEU A 145 2.84 -19.76 -26.29
C LEU A 145 3.58 -20.07 -27.60
N LEU A 146 4.26 -19.07 -28.17
CA LEU A 146 5.03 -19.22 -29.40
C LEU A 146 6.22 -20.15 -29.21
N SER A 147 6.94 -20.04 -28.11
CA SER A 147 8.09 -20.90 -27.84
C SER A 147 7.67 -22.35 -27.59
N GLU A 148 6.66 -22.56 -26.74
CA GLU A 148 6.21 -23.90 -26.31
C GLU A 148 5.46 -24.67 -27.40
N HIS A 149 4.63 -23.99 -28.21
CA HIS A 149 3.76 -24.67 -29.18
C HIS A 149 4.21 -24.54 -30.63
N TYR A 150 4.98 -23.51 -30.97
CA TYR A 150 5.34 -23.20 -32.35
C TYR A 150 6.86 -23.18 -32.59
N GLY A 151 7.68 -23.25 -31.54
CA GLY A 151 9.14 -23.18 -31.64
C GLY A 151 9.65 -21.83 -32.17
N LEU A 152 8.85 -20.77 -32.04
CA LEU A 152 9.16 -19.43 -32.55
C LEU A 152 9.46 -18.49 -31.37
N PRO A 153 10.55 -17.70 -31.42
CA PRO A 153 10.76 -16.62 -30.47
C PRO A 153 9.84 -15.44 -30.79
N LEU A 154 9.45 -14.66 -29.76
CA LEU A 154 8.61 -13.47 -29.94
C LEU A 154 9.18 -12.48 -30.96
N ASN A 155 10.50 -12.28 -30.94
CA ASN A 155 11.20 -11.32 -31.80
C ASN A 155 11.20 -11.69 -33.30
N ASP A 156 10.82 -12.93 -33.65
CA ASP A 156 10.65 -13.33 -35.05
C ASP A 156 9.19 -13.13 -35.52
N THR A 157 8.36 -12.44 -34.72
CA THR A 157 6.95 -12.21 -35.01
C THR A 157 6.58 -10.74 -34.90
N MET A 158 5.51 -10.32 -35.59
CA MET A 158 4.97 -8.96 -35.48
C MET A 158 4.46 -8.62 -34.07
N LEU A 159 4.38 -9.60 -33.17
CA LEU A 159 3.91 -9.43 -31.80
C LEU A 159 4.97 -8.82 -30.88
N GLU A 160 6.22 -8.67 -31.33
CA GLU A 160 7.24 -7.91 -30.61
C GLU A 160 6.94 -6.40 -30.56
N TYR A 161 6.17 -5.88 -31.53
CA TYR A 161 5.85 -4.47 -31.63
C TYR A 161 4.63 -4.12 -30.75
N GLU A 162 4.84 -3.21 -29.82
CA GLU A 162 3.80 -2.75 -28.88
C GLU A 162 2.52 -2.30 -29.60
N GLU A 163 2.66 -1.56 -30.70
CA GLU A 163 1.54 -1.04 -31.51
C GLU A 163 0.65 -2.15 -32.08
N VAL A 164 1.24 -3.29 -32.47
CA VAL A 164 0.52 -4.44 -33.04
C VAL A 164 -0.29 -5.12 -31.95
N VAL A 165 0.28 -5.24 -30.77
CA VAL A 165 -0.37 -5.86 -29.61
C VAL A 165 -1.45 -4.94 -29.04
N GLN A 166 -1.20 -3.63 -28.92
CA GLN A 166 -2.18 -2.66 -28.45
C GLN A 166 -3.45 -2.69 -29.31
N ARG A 167 -3.31 -2.75 -30.65
CA ARG A 167 -4.46 -2.92 -31.58
C ARG A 167 -5.27 -4.20 -31.39
N HIS A 168 -4.70 -5.25 -30.80
CA HIS A 168 -5.40 -6.50 -30.52
C HIS A 168 -6.07 -6.52 -29.14
N ILE A 169 -5.64 -5.64 -28.25
CA ILE A 169 -6.12 -5.57 -26.87
C ILE A 169 -7.27 -4.56 -26.72
N ASP A 170 -7.29 -3.51 -27.55
CA ASP A 170 -8.39 -2.54 -27.67
C ASP A 170 -9.63 -3.12 -28.38
#